data_AF-A0A2H5ZKK7-F1
#
_entry.id   AF-A0A2H5ZKK7-F1
#
_cell.length_a   1.000
_cell.length_b   1.000
_cell.length_c   1.000
_cell.angle_alpha   90.00
_cell.angle_beta   90.00
_cell.angle_gamma   90.00
#
_symmetry.space_group_name_H-M   'P 1'
#
loop_
_entity.id
_entity.type
_entity.pdbx_description
1 polymer ?
#
loop_
_entity_poly.entity_id
_entity_poly.type
_entity_poly.pdbx_seq_one_letter_code
_entity_poly.pdbx_strand_id
1 'polypeptide(L)'
;MSEPREQTPSRGQAAIVSSSDFLNLYAFERPPEAKPVAEFLDELRSLIREHVVAPDLAEALKRGNVDRAAMRRWIKEYYHFIRLDAQGSAAMVARCPRRGVFLALSPIVNRKTGFYQVTTPPRELFVRFAEAFGVSLQELEEHYPCPETLQAKYARLQFQFDTFESGFVVTALGAEGVLLEVVRDERPWLCQRGIAEYMKRTFGLSDDAVAYWRAYEDFRSFVCEPVWQIAAEFARDASEQQRLRNTLHHWLLLYGNMRRAWAEIVRGDYSFPEFTWPPTGRSFQAGTDQTHEEMLQELAEFCLALPQPKETAFGLLLSGKASLAAAKELIKDFIHMDATRSIAGQFSRIAQGKALRAISQAFATESGGYLTRNHMEIWADFAERACGISRRELLEWLPPTETIGIGYVTKWFLLHCPAEEAIAAFHLGPPPEAKAKLGKRALGIGQGGAAGEGLLEPRPGRHPLTLALERLGLDADLADYFFRLHREIEPFEQEEGWEYVPEVVRTHDQRQRFKRAYIEKILAESRKDEALLRRMKRLSGLPA
;
A
#
# COMPACT_ATOMS: atom_id res chain seq x y z
N MET A 1 -73.71 8.10 25.23
CA MET A 1 -72.60 7.62 26.09
C MET A 1 -71.95 6.42 25.42
N SER A 2 -70.86 6.66 24.72
CA SER A 2 -69.89 5.64 24.28
C SER A 2 -68.58 6.40 24.08
N GLU A 3 -67.64 6.23 25.01
CA GLU A 3 -66.32 6.88 24.96
C GLU A 3 -65.47 6.30 23.82
N PRO A 4 -64.62 7.11 23.15
CA PRO A 4 -63.67 6.59 22.18
C PRO A 4 -62.46 5.99 22.92
N ARG A 5 -62.12 4.74 22.59
CA ARG A 5 -60.93 4.04 23.08
C ARG A 5 -59.66 4.75 22.62
N GLU A 6 -58.82 5.12 23.58
CA GLU A 6 -57.42 5.48 23.36
C GLU A 6 -56.66 4.32 22.70
N GLN A 7 -56.02 4.61 21.57
CA GLN A 7 -55.00 3.73 21.00
C GLN A 7 -53.67 4.01 21.69
N THR A 8 -53.17 3.03 22.45
CA THR A 8 -51.82 3.00 22.98
C THR A 8 -50.81 2.94 21.82
N PRO A 9 -49.73 3.75 21.81
CA PRO A 9 -48.73 3.71 20.74
C PRO A 9 -47.91 2.41 20.82
N SER A 10 -47.88 1.66 19.72
CA SER A 10 -47.05 0.46 19.60
C SER A 10 -45.57 0.85 19.61
N ARG A 11 -44.83 0.39 20.62
CA ARG A 11 -43.37 0.28 20.56
C ARG A 11 -42.99 -0.70 19.45
N GLY A 12 -42.06 -0.28 18.58
CA GLY A 12 -41.30 -1.20 17.74
C GLY A 12 -41.76 -1.30 16.29
N GLN A 13 -41.55 -0.23 15.51
CA GLN A 13 -41.16 -0.37 14.11
C GLN A 13 -39.94 0.52 13.90
N ALA A 14 -38.75 -0.09 14.00
CA ALA A 14 -37.56 0.50 13.42
C ALA A 14 -37.88 0.74 11.93
N ALA A 15 -37.87 2.00 11.52
CA ALA A 15 -38.07 2.36 10.14
C ALA A 15 -37.05 1.59 9.29
N ILE A 16 -37.54 0.71 8.42
CA ILE A 16 -36.73 0.13 7.36
C ILE A 16 -36.43 1.29 6.41
N VAL A 17 -35.23 1.87 6.53
CA VAL A 17 -34.72 2.90 5.61
C VAL A 17 -34.52 2.20 4.27
N SER A 18 -35.54 2.26 3.39
CA SER A 18 -35.55 1.60 2.08
C SER A 18 -35.11 2.53 0.94
N SER A 19 -33.97 3.19 1.12
CA SER A 19 -33.21 3.80 0.02
C SER A 19 -31.76 3.39 0.18
N SER A 20 -31.18 2.74 -0.84
CA SER A 20 -29.74 2.49 -0.88
C SER A 20 -28.98 3.83 -0.78
N ASP A 21 -28.37 4.08 0.38
CA ASP A 21 -27.53 5.24 0.70
C ASP A 21 -26.14 5.16 0.07
N PHE A 22 -25.94 4.27 -0.91
CA PHE A 22 -24.64 4.01 -1.54
C PHE A 22 -24.07 5.28 -2.19
N LEU A 23 -24.94 6.04 -2.88
CA LEU A 23 -24.55 7.34 -3.47
C LEU A 23 -24.29 8.41 -2.39
N ASN A 24 -24.90 8.29 -1.21
CA ASN A 24 -24.71 9.20 -0.08
C ASN A 24 -23.41 8.90 0.68
N LEU A 25 -22.94 7.64 0.71
CA LEU A 25 -21.65 7.28 1.32
C LEU A 25 -20.51 7.99 0.58
N TYR A 26 -20.47 7.87 -0.74
CA TYR A 26 -19.40 8.44 -1.57
C TYR A 26 -19.66 9.88 -2.05
N ALA A 27 -20.73 10.52 -1.57
CA ALA A 27 -21.02 11.91 -1.91
C ALA A 27 -19.87 12.86 -1.54
N PHE A 28 -19.09 12.52 -0.51
CA PHE A 28 -17.94 13.30 -0.04
C PHE A 28 -16.65 13.01 -0.82
N GLU A 29 -16.64 12.04 -1.74
CA GLU A 29 -15.53 11.86 -2.70
C GLU A 29 -15.65 12.81 -3.90
N ARG A 30 -16.73 13.60 -3.98
CA ARG A 30 -16.89 14.61 -5.03
C ARG A 30 -15.72 15.60 -4.93
N PRO A 31 -15.08 15.92 -6.06
CA PRO A 31 -13.99 16.87 -6.02
C PRO A 31 -14.49 18.24 -5.53
N PRO A 32 -13.67 18.98 -4.76
CA PRO A 32 -13.99 20.34 -4.37
C PRO A 32 -14.10 21.24 -5.61
N GLU A 33 -14.62 22.45 -5.45
CA GLU A 33 -14.66 23.43 -6.54
C GLU A 33 -13.25 23.64 -7.14
N ALA A 34 -13.20 23.73 -8.47
CA ALA A 34 -11.94 23.92 -9.19
C ALA A 34 -11.36 25.30 -8.88
N LYS A 35 -10.09 25.34 -8.50
CA LYS A 35 -9.36 26.59 -8.33
C LYS A 35 -8.89 27.12 -9.69
N PRO A 36 -8.60 28.42 -9.83
CA PRO A 36 -7.81 28.91 -10.94
C PRO A 36 -6.49 28.11 -11.07
N VAL A 37 -6.11 27.74 -12.30
CA VAL A 37 -4.96 26.84 -12.54
C VAL A 37 -3.69 27.34 -11.87
N ALA A 38 -3.39 28.64 -11.92
CA ALA A 38 -2.21 29.21 -11.29
C ALA A 38 -2.19 28.99 -9.77
N GLU A 39 -3.31 29.25 -9.09
CA GLU A 39 -3.47 29.03 -7.64
C GLU A 39 -3.33 27.55 -7.28
N PHE A 40 -3.89 26.67 -8.10
CA PHE A 40 -3.76 25.23 -7.91
C PHE A 40 -2.31 24.75 -8.07
N LEU A 41 -1.56 25.27 -9.05
CA LEU A 41 -0.15 24.91 -9.20
C LEU A 41 0.70 25.40 -8.01
N ASP A 42 0.37 26.56 -7.44
CA ASP A 42 1.03 27.05 -6.22
C ASP A 42 0.72 26.17 -5.01
N GLU A 43 -0.51 25.64 -4.92
CA GLU A 43 -0.86 24.62 -3.93
C GLU A 43 0.01 23.37 -4.07
N LEU A 44 0.19 22.85 -5.29
CA LEU A 44 1.06 21.68 -5.53
C LEU A 44 2.52 21.97 -5.17
N ARG A 45 3.02 23.18 -5.43
CA ARG A 45 4.37 23.61 -5.00
C ARG A 45 4.48 23.67 -3.48
N SER A 46 3.48 24.20 -2.78
CA SER A 46 3.45 24.21 -1.31
C SER A 46 3.53 22.80 -0.75
N LEU A 47 2.72 21.90 -1.30
CA LEU A 47 2.70 20.50 -0.89
C LEU A 47 4.06 19.83 -1.04
N ILE A 48 4.77 20.08 -2.14
CA ILE A 48 6.15 19.60 -2.34
C ILE A 48 7.10 20.17 -1.28
N ARG A 49 7.02 21.47 -0.98
CA ARG A 49 7.88 22.14 0.01
C ARG A 49 7.64 21.64 1.44
N GLU A 50 6.42 21.21 1.75
CA GLU A 50 6.06 20.62 3.06
C GLU A 50 6.62 19.20 3.25
N HIS A 51 6.96 18.50 2.16
CA HIS A 51 7.44 17.12 2.18
C HIS A 51 8.94 17.02 1.88
N VAL A 52 9.76 17.71 2.68
CA VAL A 52 11.23 17.70 2.52
C VAL A 52 11.80 16.31 2.80
N VAL A 53 12.58 15.78 1.85
CA VAL A 53 13.32 14.53 2.02
C VAL A 53 14.55 14.77 2.89
N ALA A 54 14.69 14.01 3.97
CA ALA A 54 15.84 14.11 4.87
C ALA A 54 17.17 13.87 4.11
N PRO A 55 18.22 14.66 4.40
CA PRO A 55 19.51 14.56 3.69
C PRO A 55 20.34 13.35 4.12
N ASP A 56 19.94 12.63 5.18
CA ASP A 56 20.74 11.60 5.86
C ASP A 56 21.28 10.53 4.91
N LEU A 57 20.44 9.99 4.03
CA LEU A 57 20.88 8.99 3.04
C LEU A 57 21.92 9.57 2.09
N ALA A 58 21.71 10.79 1.59
CA ALA A 58 22.65 11.41 0.66
C ALA A 58 24.00 11.73 1.34
N GLU A 59 23.97 12.23 2.58
CA GLU A 59 25.17 12.49 3.36
C GLU A 59 25.91 11.22 3.75
N ALA A 60 25.19 10.14 4.05
CA ALA A 60 25.76 8.82 4.30
C ALA A 60 26.52 8.28 3.07
N LEU A 61 25.88 8.33 1.89
CA LEU A 61 26.50 7.93 0.61
C LEU A 61 27.69 8.81 0.23
N LYS A 62 27.63 10.10 0.54
CA LYS A 62 28.70 11.06 0.24
C LYS A 62 29.94 10.84 1.11
N ARG A 63 29.74 10.69 2.42
CA ARG A 63 30.84 10.63 3.40
C ARG A 63 31.40 9.23 3.60
N GLY A 64 30.66 8.18 3.22
CA GLY A 64 31.11 6.80 3.34
C GLY A 64 31.05 6.27 4.77
N ASN A 65 30.38 6.99 5.66
CA ASN A 65 30.13 6.56 7.03
C ASN A 65 28.97 5.56 7.07
N VAL A 66 29.04 4.52 6.22
CA VAL A 66 28.02 3.49 6.05
C VAL A 66 28.70 2.15 6.22
N ASP A 67 28.15 1.33 7.12
CA ASP A 67 28.60 -0.04 7.28
C ASP A 67 28.42 -0.82 5.96
N ARG A 68 29.35 -1.74 5.66
CA ARG A 68 29.31 -2.47 4.39
C ARG A 68 28.05 -3.31 4.24
N ALA A 69 27.54 -3.93 5.31
CA ALA A 69 26.30 -4.70 5.25
C ALA A 69 25.08 -3.79 5.03
N ALA A 70 25.06 -2.64 5.71
CA ALA A 70 24.02 -1.62 5.53
C ALA A 70 23.98 -1.09 4.08
N MET A 71 25.15 -0.83 3.47
CA MET A 71 25.26 -0.41 2.07
C MET A 71 24.75 -1.49 1.11
N ARG A 72 25.17 -2.75 1.31
CA ARG A 72 24.70 -3.89 0.51
C ARG A 72 23.18 -4.05 0.58
N ARG A 73 22.60 -3.92 1.77
CA ARG A 73 21.14 -3.98 1.96
C ARG A 73 20.44 -2.85 1.20
N TRP A 74 20.91 -1.61 1.34
CA TRP A 74 20.34 -0.47 0.61
C TRP A 74 20.38 -0.65 -0.92
N ILE A 75 21.48 -1.19 -1.45
CA ILE A 75 21.60 -1.51 -2.89
C ILE A 75 20.47 -2.46 -3.34
N LYS A 76 20.18 -3.49 -2.53
CA LYS A 76 19.07 -4.42 -2.81
C LYS A 76 17.71 -3.72 -2.74
N GLU A 77 17.46 -2.88 -1.74
CA GLU A 77 16.23 -2.07 -1.68
C GLU A 77 16.03 -1.20 -2.93
N TYR A 78 17.08 -0.48 -3.33
CA TYR A 78 17.05 0.42 -4.47
C TYR A 78 16.82 -0.35 -5.77
N TYR A 79 17.43 -1.52 -5.95
CA TYR A 79 17.19 -2.40 -7.10
C TYR A 79 15.70 -2.67 -7.31
N HIS A 80 15.00 -3.13 -6.27
CA HIS A 80 13.59 -3.45 -6.39
C HIS A 80 12.71 -2.23 -6.66
N PHE A 81 13.10 -1.07 -6.14
CA PHE A 81 12.41 0.18 -6.46
C PHE A 81 12.55 0.56 -7.94
N ILE A 82 13.71 0.35 -8.56
CA ILE A 82 13.93 0.79 -9.96
C ILE A 82 13.60 -0.27 -11.02
N ARG A 83 13.58 -1.57 -10.67
CA ARG A 83 13.57 -2.65 -11.68
C ARG A 83 12.39 -2.65 -12.66
N LEU A 84 11.23 -2.10 -12.25
CA LEU A 84 10.03 -1.98 -13.09
C LEU A 84 9.73 -0.54 -13.57
N ASP A 85 10.64 0.40 -13.33
CA ASP A 85 10.39 1.82 -13.59
C ASP A 85 10.22 2.14 -15.10
N ALA A 86 10.99 1.47 -15.97
CA ALA A 86 10.85 1.59 -17.42
C ALA A 86 9.46 1.13 -17.89
N GLN A 87 8.98 -0.01 -17.37
CA GLN A 87 7.67 -0.57 -17.69
C GLN A 87 6.54 0.36 -17.22
N GLY A 88 6.63 0.87 -15.99
CA GLY A 88 5.65 1.81 -15.46
C GLY A 88 5.62 3.13 -16.25
N SER A 89 6.79 3.66 -16.61
CA SER A 89 6.88 4.88 -17.44
C SER A 89 6.28 4.67 -18.83
N ALA A 90 6.51 3.50 -19.44
CA ALA A 90 5.91 3.14 -20.71
C ALA A 90 4.38 3.01 -20.62
N ALA A 91 3.87 2.42 -19.53
CA ALA A 91 2.44 2.30 -19.28
C ALA A 91 1.75 3.68 -19.17
N MET A 92 2.38 4.63 -18.47
CA MET A 92 1.89 6.00 -18.39
C MET A 92 1.92 6.70 -19.75
N VAL A 93 3.04 6.67 -20.47
CA VAL A 93 3.17 7.32 -21.78
C VAL A 93 2.17 6.74 -22.79
N ALA A 94 1.93 5.43 -22.77
CA ALA A 94 0.95 4.77 -23.63
C ALA A 94 -0.50 5.24 -23.40
N ARG A 95 -0.80 5.82 -22.22
CA ARG A 95 -2.11 6.39 -21.87
C ARG A 95 -2.23 7.87 -22.18
N CYS A 96 -1.16 8.51 -22.69
CA CYS A 96 -1.17 9.95 -22.93
C CYS A 96 -2.23 10.33 -23.97
N PRO A 97 -3.25 11.13 -23.61
CA PRO A 97 -4.36 11.42 -24.52
C PRO A 97 -4.01 12.46 -25.59
N ARG A 98 -2.88 13.16 -25.44
CA ARG A 98 -2.48 14.28 -26.31
C ARG A 98 -1.17 13.97 -27.03
N ARG A 99 -1.19 14.00 -28.36
CA ARG A 99 -0.01 13.73 -29.20
C ARG A 99 1.20 14.60 -28.85
N GLY A 100 0.99 15.90 -28.60
CA GLY A 100 2.08 16.83 -28.25
C GLY A 100 2.77 16.43 -26.94
N VAL A 101 1.98 16.14 -25.89
CA VAL A 101 2.48 15.68 -24.59
C VAL A 101 3.10 14.29 -24.69
N PHE A 102 2.54 13.39 -25.49
CA PHE A 102 3.14 12.08 -25.77
C PHE A 102 4.52 12.23 -26.39
N LEU A 103 4.65 13.04 -27.45
CA LEU A 103 5.92 13.27 -28.12
C LEU A 103 6.94 13.90 -27.17
N ALA A 104 6.49 14.87 -26.36
CA ALA A 104 7.30 15.42 -25.30
C ALA A 104 7.77 14.30 -24.37
N LEU A 105 6.89 13.54 -23.71
CA LEU A 105 7.28 12.59 -22.65
C LEU A 105 7.90 11.27 -23.15
N SER A 106 7.74 10.91 -24.43
CA SER A 106 8.27 9.65 -25.00
C SER A 106 9.77 9.40 -24.80
N PRO A 107 10.68 10.41 -24.78
CA PRO A 107 12.09 10.21 -24.49
C PRO A 107 12.35 9.69 -23.07
N ILE A 108 11.43 9.88 -22.10
CA ILE A 108 11.56 9.30 -20.75
C ILE A 108 11.67 7.77 -20.86
N VAL A 109 10.83 7.15 -21.68
CA VAL A 109 10.84 5.70 -21.90
C VAL A 109 12.10 5.28 -22.65
N ASN A 110 12.47 6.00 -23.71
CA ASN A 110 13.66 5.69 -24.50
C ASN A 110 14.95 5.73 -23.67
N ARG A 111 15.06 6.63 -22.69
CA ARG A 111 16.23 6.70 -21.82
C ARG A 111 16.23 5.60 -20.77
N LYS A 112 15.08 5.29 -20.16
CA LYS A 112 14.93 4.18 -19.19
C LYS A 112 15.15 2.80 -19.82
N THR A 113 15.05 2.69 -21.14
CA THR A 113 15.29 1.46 -21.92
C THR A 113 16.65 1.43 -22.63
N GLY A 114 17.43 2.52 -22.58
CA GLY A 114 18.72 2.62 -23.28
C GLY A 114 18.66 2.97 -24.78
N PHE A 115 17.45 3.16 -25.32
CA PHE A 115 17.21 3.39 -26.76
C PHE A 115 17.66 4.77 -27.26
N TYR A 116 17.61 5.82 -26.42
CA TYR A 116 17.89 7.21 -26.86
C TYR A 116 19.36 7.47 -27.23
N GLN A 117 20.31 6.64 -26.77
CA GLN A 117 21.75 6.88 -26.93
C GLN A 117 22.58 5.63 -27.31
N VAL A 118 21.95 4.48 -27.63
CA VAL A 118 22.66 3.18 -27.78
C VAL A 118 23.52 2.88 -26.54
N THR A 119 22.96 3.14 -25.36
CA THR A 119 23.62 2.93 -24.07
C THR A 119 23.09 1.67 -23.42
N THR A 120 23.94 1.00 -22.64
CA THR A 120 23.55 -0.09 -21.73
C THR A 120 22.31 0.31 -20.91
N PRO A 121 21.25 -0.52 -20.83
CA PRO A 121 20.06 -0.22 -20.03
C PRO A 121 20.42 0.15 -18.58
N PRO A 122 19.74 1.13 -17.95
CA PRO A 122 20.02 1.53 -16.57
C PRO A 122 19.98 0.37 -15.57
N ARG A 123 19.12 -0.63 -15.77
CA ARG A 123 19.11 -1.83 -14.93
C ARG A 123 20.45 -2.57 -14.97
N GLU A 124 21.03 -2.77 -16.14
CA GLU A 124 22.33 -3.43 -16.30
C GLU A 124 23.47 -2.59 -15.69
N LEU A 125 23.44 -1.26 -15.87
CA LEU A 125 24.39 -0.36 -15.21
C LEU A 125 24.28 -0.43 -13.68
N PHE A 126 23.07 -0.57 -13.13
CA PHE A 126 22.88 -0.72 -11.69
C PHE A 126 23.40 -2.07 -11.18
N VAL A 127 23.27 -3.16 -11.96
CA VAL A 127 23.85 -4.46 -11.58
C VAL A 127 25.37 -4.35 -11.46
N ARG A 128 26.06 -3.65 -12.37
CA ARG A 128 27.51 -3.39 -12.25
C ARG A 128 27.87 -2.57 -11.01
N PHE A 129 27.03 -1.58 -10.67
CA PHE A 129 27.18 -0.83 -9.42
C PHE A 129 27.04 -1.77 -8.21
N ALA A 130 26.06 -2.67 -8.19
CA ALA A 130 25.85 -3.63 -7.13
C ALA A 130 27.04 -4.62 -7.00
N GLU A 131 27.58 -5.10 -8.12
CA GLU A 131 28.75 -5.98 -8.16
C GLU A 131 30.00 -5.33 -7.56
N ALA A 132 30.16 -4.01 -7.69
CA ALA A 132 31.25 -3.28 -7.04
C ALA A 132 31.19 -3.32 -5.50
N PHE A 133 30.01 -3.61 -4.92
CA PHE A 133 29.82 -3.87 -3.48
C PHE A 133 29.73 -5.38 -3.16
N GLY A 134 30.03 -6.23 -4.15
CA GLY A 134 29.98 -7.68 -4.06
C GLY A 134 28.56 -8.24 -4.00
N VAL A 135 27.55 -7.50 -4.49
CA VAL A 135 26.15 -7.96 -4.54
C VAL A 135 25.87 -8.47 -5.94
N SER A 136 25.60 -9.77 -6.06
CA SER A 136 25.28 -10.43 -7.33
C SER A 136 23.84 -10.19 -7.77
N LEU A 137 23.55 -10.39 -9.06
CA LEU A 137 22.16 -10.36 -9.57
C LEU A 137 21.26 -11.38 -8.88
N GLN A 138 21.80 -12.55 -8.50
CA GLN A 138 21.03 -13.55 -7.77
C GLN A 138 20.61 -13.02 -6.39
N GLU A 139 21.53 -12.43 -5.63
CA GLU A 139 21.21 -11.80 -4.34
C GLU A 139 20.23 -10.64 -4.50
N LEU A 140 20.29 -9.90 -5.61
CA LEU A 140 19.32 -8.85 -5.93
C LEU A 140 17.91 -9.41 -6.19
N GLU A 141 17.78 -10.58 -6.82
CA GLU A 141 16.46 -11.18 -7.14
C GLU A 141 15.85 -11.98 -5.99
N GLU A 142 16.68 -12.58 -5.12
CA GLU A 142 16.24 -13.35 -3.94
C GLU A 142 15.83 -12.45 -2.75
N HIS A 143 16.18 -11.18 -2.80
CA HIS A 143 15.86 -10.20 -1.76
C HIS A 143 14.37 -9.87 -1.73
N TYR A 144 13.80 -9.81 -0.52
CA TYR A 144 12.50 -9.19 -0.31
C TYR A 144 12.71 -7.79 0.27
N PRO A 145 12.26 -6.73 -0.43
CA PRO A 145 12.41 -5.37 0.05
C PRO A 145 11.67 -5.13 1.36
N CYS A 146 12.09 -4.10 2.08
CA CYS A 146 11.40 -3.68 3.27
C CYS A 146 9.97 -3.19 2.94
N PRO A 147 9.06 -3.20 3.92
CA PRO A 147 7.65 -2.85 3.71
C PRO A 147 7.46 -1.49 3.03
N GLU A 148 8.22 -0.47 3.42
CA GLU A 148 8.14 0.88 2.87
C GLU A 148 8.60 0.93 1.40
N THR A 149 9.62 0.15 1.02
CA THR A 149 10.05 0.00 -0.39
C THR A 149 8.96 -0.68 -1.22
N LEU A 150 8.33 -1.74 -0.69
CA LEU A 150 7.22 -2.43 -1.37
C LEU A 150 6.02 -1.51 -1.58
N GLN A 151 5.62 -0.79 -0.53
CA GLN A 151 4.51 0.17 -0.57
C GLN A 151 4.77 1.28 -1.61
N ALA A 152 5.96 1.89 -1.62
CA ALA A 152 6.30 2.92 -2.60
C ALA A 152 6.40 2.36 -4.03
N LYS A 153 7.00 1.19 -4.22
CA LYS A 153 7.09 0.49 -5.52
C LYS A 153 5.70 0.26 -6.10
N TYR A 154 4.80 -0.35 -5.33
CA TYR A 154 3.47 -0.73 -5.82
C TYR A 154 2.53 0.46 -5.95
N ALA A 155 2.63 1.48 -5.09
CA ALA A 155 1.94 2.74 -5.32
C ALA A 155 2.38 3.42 -6.61
N ARG A 156 3.69 3.52 -6.87
CA ARG A 156 4.18 4.09 -8.13
C ARG A 156 3.63 3.35 -9.34
N LEU A 157 3.70 2.01 -9.32
CA LEU A 157 3.18 1.16 -10.39
C LEU A 157 1.66 1.33 -10.55
N GLN A 158 0.91 1.36 -9.45
CA GLN A 158 -0.52 1.60 -9.50
C GLN A 158 -0.84 2.92 -10.20
N PHE A 159 -0.21 4.03 -9.79
CA PHE A 159 -0.45 5.32 -10.41
C PHE A 159 -0.05 5.35 -11.89
N GLN A 160 1.07 4.70 -12.25
CA GLN A 160 1.57 4.61 -13.62
C GLN A 160 0.65 3.79 -14.56
N PHE A 161 -0.07 2.79 -14.02
CA PHE A 161 -0.97 1.93 -14.78
C PHE A 161 -2.45 2.34 -14.71
N ASP A 162 -2.81 3.21 -13.77
CA ASP A 162 -4.17 3.70 -13.58
C ASP A 162 -4.54 4.72 -14.67
N THR A 163 -3.99 5.93 -14.59
CA THR A 163 -4.28 7.03 -15.53
C THR A 163 -3.03 7.81 -15.91
N PHE A 164 -3.09 8.55 -17.02
CA PHE A 164 -1.97 9.35 -17.49
C PHE A 164 -1.55 10.39 -16.44
N GLU A 165 -2.50 11.13 -15.86
CA GLU A 165 -2.28 12.19 -14.89
C GLU A 165 -1.60 11.65 -13.63
N SER A 166 -2.13 10.57 -13.06
CA SER A 166 -1.55 9.93 -11.87
C SER A 166 -0.13 9.41 -12.15
N GLY A 167 0.08 8.77 -13.30
CA GLY A 167 1.38 8.28 -13.71
C GLY A 167 2.39 9.41 -13.96
N PHE A 168 1.94 10.50 -14.57
CA PHE A 168 2.74 11.70 -14.80
C PHE A 168 3.19 12.31 -13.47
N VAL A 169 2.30 12.37 -12.48
CA VAL A 169 2.64 12.86 -11.15
C VAL A 169 3.80 12.09 -10.56
N VAL A 170 3.74 10.76 -10.51
CA VAL A 170 4.80 9.97 -9.84
C VAL A 170 6.07 9.77 -10.66
N THR A 171 5.98 9.93 -11.99
CA THR A 171 7.13 9.74 -12.89
C THR A 171 7.89 11.03 -13.16
N ALA A 172 7.22 12.17 -13.13
CA ALA A 172 7.79 13.47 -13.49
C ALA A 172 7.56 14.51 -12.38
N LEU A 173 6.31 14.85 -12.04
CA LEU A 173 6.05 15.97 -11.12
C LEU A 173 6.65 15.76 -9.71
N GLY A 174 6.34 14.64 -9.06
CA GLY A 174 6.82 14.29 -7.73
C GLY A 174 8.24 13.73 -7.69
N ALA A 175 8.84 13.44 -8.85
CA ALA A 175 10.24 13.00 -8.96
C ALA A 175 11.18 14.17 -9.26
N GLU A 176 10.80 15.03 -10.20
CA GLU A 176 11.65 16.06 -10.81
C GLU A 176 11.16 17.48 -10.46
N GLY A 177 9.86 17.68 -10.24
CA GLY A 177 9.31 18.96 -9.78
C GLY A 177 9.80 19.36 -8.38
N VAL A 178 10.15 18.38 -7.55
CA VAL A 178 10.82 18.59 -6.24
C VAL A 178 12.24 19.17 -6.42
N LEU A 179 12.90 18.88 -7.54
CA LEU A 179 14.26 19.36 -7.84
C LEU A 179 14.29 20.79 -8.40
N LEU A 180 13.14 21.33 -8.82
CA LEU A 180 13.01 22.66 -9.41
C LEU A 180 12.99 23.79 -8.39
N GLU A 181 12.60 23.49 -7.15
CA GLU A 181 12.52 24.44 -6.05
C GLU A 181 13.85 24.57 -5.28
N VAL A 182 14.92 23.92 -5.76
CA VAL A 182 16.21 23.92 -5.08
C VAL A 182 17.14 25.00 -5.64
N VAL A 183 17.68 25.81 -4.73
CA VAL A 183 18.54 26.96 -5.01
C VAL A 183 19.83 26.54 -5.70
N ARG A 184 20.41 27.45 -6.51
CA ARG A 184 21.54 27.18 -7.43
C ARG A 184 22.78 26.56 -6.78
N ASP A 185 23.04 26.88 -5.51
CA ASP A 185 24.21 26.40 -4.76
C ASP A 185 24.02 24.99 -4.17
N GLU A 186 22.80 24.46 -4.21
CA GLU A 186 22.47 23.09 -3.80
C GLU A 186 22.39 22.09 -4.98
N ARG A 187 22.56 22.58 -6.21
CA ARG A 187 22.38 21.80 -7.45
C ARG A 187 23.41 20.70 -7.69
N PRO A 188 24.68 20.79 -7.22
CA PRO A 188 25.65 19.69 -7.32
C PRO A 188 25.29 18.47 -6.46
N TRP A 189 24.46 18.63 -5.43
CA TRP A 189 24.11 17.57 -4.47
C TRP A 189 22.89 16.75 -4.94
N LEU A 190 22.06 17.35 -5.80
CA LEU A 190 20.85 16.76 -6.37
C LEU A 190 21.02 16.27 -7.81
N CYS A 191 22.20 16.48 -8.43
CA CYS A 191 22.52 15.76 -9.66
C CYS A 191 23.08 14.40 -9.31
N GLN A 192 22.56 13.37 -9.97
CA GLN A 192 23.10 12.02 -9.81
C GLN A 192 24.59 11.94 -10.22
N ARG A 193 25.10 12.90 -11.03
CA ARG A 193 26.54 13.04 -11.30
C ARG A 193 27.35 13.43 -10.07
N GLY A 194 26.90 14.39 -9.27
CA GLY A 194 27.63 14.84 -8.08
C GLY A 194 27.74 13.72 -7.06
N ILE A 195 26.63 13.02 -6.78
CA ILE A 195 26.66 11.84 -5.90
C ILE A 195 27.50 10.70 -6.50
N ALA A 196 27.52 10.50 -7.82
CA ALA A 196 28.40 9.54 -8.48
C ALA A 196 29.88 9.81 -8.17
N GLU A 197 30.32 11.07 -8.31
CA GLU A 197 31.71 11.44 -8.04
C GLU A 197 32.07 11.34 -6.56
N TYR A 198 31.14 11.62 -5.65
CA TYR A 198 31.34 11.37 -4.23
C TYR A 198 31.46 9.89 -3.93
N MET A 199 30.50 9.07 -4.35
CA MET A 199 30.54 7.61 -4.14
C MET A 199 31.80 6.99 -4.75
N LYS A 200 32.21 7.44 -5.94
CA LYS A 200 33.45 7.00 -6.60
C LYS A 200 34.66 7.20 -5.70
N ARG A 201 34.86 8.42 -5.19
CA ARG A 201 36.01 8.73 -4.31
C ARG A 201 35.91 8.03 -2.96
N THR A 202 34.73 8.06 -2.37
CA THR A 202 34.48 7.60 -1.00
C THR A 202 34.57 6.08 -0.87
N PHE A 203 34.06 5.33 -1.85
CA PHE A 203 34.06 3.87 -1.84
C PHE A 203 35.12 3.26 -2.77
N GLY A 204 35.99 4.07 -3.39
CA GLY A 204 37.04 3.59 -4.29
C GLY A 204 36.53 2.90 -5.56
N LEU A 205 35.40 3.36 -6.10
CA LEU A 205 34.73 2.73 -7.24
C LEU A 205 35.40 3.12 -8.58
N SER A 206 35.26 2.25 -9.58
CA SER A 206 35.68 2.54 -10.95
C SER A 206 34.70 3.49 -11.65
N ASP A 207 35.09 4.05 -12.79
CA ASP A 207 34.19 4.84 -13.64
C ASP A 207 33.00 4.03 -14.17
N ASP A 208 33.21 2.75 -14.45
CA ASP A 208 32.16 1.83 -14.90
C ASP A 208 31.16 1.52 -13.78
N ALA A 209 31.63 1.34 -12.54
CA ALA A 209 30.76 1.07 -11.40
C ALA A 209 29.79 2.23 -11.11
N VAL A 210 30.17 3.48 -11.36
CA VAL A 210 29.29 4.65 -11.13
C VAL A 210 28.53 5.11 -12.39
N ALA A 211 28.61 4.35 -13.49
CA ALA A 211 27.99 4.72 -14.77
C ALA A 211 26.47 4.88 -14.68
N TYR A 212 25.79 4.07 -13.86
CA TYR A 212 24.35 4.20 -13.59
C TYR A 212 23.98 5.63 -13.15
N TRP A 213 24.69 6.15 -12.16
CA TRP A 213 24.42 7.45 -11.56
C TRP A 213 24.74 8.61 -12.50
N ARG A 214 25.76 8.45 -13.36
CA ARG A 214 26.10 9.46 -14.37
C ARG A 214 25.06 9.54 -15.49
N ALA A 215 24.48 8.41 -15.89
CA ALA A 215 23.47 8.37 -16.94
C ALA A 215 22.24 9.24 -16.62
N TYR A 216 21.94 9.47 -15.34
CA TYR A 216 20.79 10.28 -14.92
C TYR A 216 20.98 11.80 -15.02
N GLU A 217 22.20 12.31 -15.23
CA GLU A 217 22.41 13.76 -15.43
C GLU A 217 21.81 14.27 -16.75
N ASP A 218 21.87 13.44 -17.79
CA ASP A 218 21.32 13.74 -19.11
C ASP A 218 19.78 13.85 -19.11
N PHE A 219 19.12 13.45 -18.01
CA PHE A 219 17.66 13.50 -17.87
C PHE A 219 17.13 14.94 -17.67
N ARG A 220 17.93 15.84 -17.06
CA ARG A 220 17.51 17.22 -16.69
C ARG A 220 17.08 18.09 -17.87
N SER A 221 17.72 17.96 -19.02
CA SER A 221 17.45 18.81 -20.21
C SER A 221 16.01 18.71 -20.73
N PHE A 222 15.26 17.68 -20.33
CA PHE A 222 13.92 17.42 -20.81
C PHE A 222 12.82 17.67 -19.75
N VAL A 223 13.11 17.56 -18.46
CA VAL A 223 12.07 17.51 -17.41
C VAL A 223 11.88 18.83 -16.66
N CYS A 224 12.88 19.72 -16.67
CA CYS A 224 12.84 20.88 -15.76
C CYS A 224 11.91 22.03 -16.17
N GLU A 225 11.69 22.29 -17.46
CA GLU A 225 10.85 23.41 -17.92
C GLU A 225 9.42 23.02 -18.33
N PRO A 226 9.13 21.84 -18.94
CA PRO A 226 7.77 21.52 -19.37
C PRO A 226 6.89 20.89 -18.28
N VAL A 227 7.42 20.41 -17.14
CA VAL A 227 6.61 19.67 -16.15
C VAL A 227 5.47 20.51 -15.57
N TRP A 228 5.71 21.77 -15.21
CA TRP A 228 4.64 22.63 -14.71
C TRP A 228 3.66 23.06 -15.80
N GLN A 229 4.11 23.18 -17.05
CA GLN A 229 3.24 23.45 -18.20
C GLN A 229 2.32 22.26 -18.49
N ILE A 230 2.87 21.03 -18.43
CA ILE A 230 2.09 19.80 -18.55
C ILE A 230 1.14 19.67 -17.36
N ALA A 231 1.57 19.96 -16.13
CA ALA A 231 0.66 19.96 -14.98
C ALA A 231 -0.52 20.94 -15.16
N ALA A 232 -0.27 22.15 -15.69
CA ALA A 232 -1.31 23.12 -16.02
C ALA A 232 -2.32 22.59 -17.05
N GLU A 233 -1.83 21.83 -18.03
CA GLU A 233 -2.65 21.21 -19.08
C GLU A 233 -3.65 20.17 -18.56
N PHE A 234 -3.38 19.57 -17.40
CA PHE A 234 -4.17 18.52 -16.76
C PHE A 234 -4.73 18.96 -15.40
N ALA A 235 -4.92 20.26 -15.20
CA ALA A 235 -5.47 20.86 -13.97
C ALA A 235 -6.69 21.78 -14.25
N ARG A 236 -7.46 21.50 -15.31
CA ARG A 236 -8.47 22.41 -15.87
C ARG A 236 -9.81 22.35 -15.14
N ASP A 237 -10.10 21.24 -14.48
CA ASP A 237 -11.34 21.05 -13.73
C ASP A 237 -11.10 20.45 -12.34
N ALA A 238 -12.16 20.42 -11.55
CA ALA A 238 -12.17 19.95 -10.17
C ALA A 238 -11.67 18.50 -10.04
N SER A 239 -12.05 17.62 -10.96
CA SER A 239 -11.68 16.20 -10.93
C SER A 239 -10.21 16.00 -11.28
N GLU A 240 -9.75 16.68 -12.33
CA GLU A 240 -8.34 16.77 -12.74
C GLU A 240 -7.46 17.28 -11.57
N GLN A 241 -7.84 18.39 -10.94
CA GLN A 241 -7.13 18.96 -9.79
C GLN A 241 -7.12 18.03 -8.57
N GLN A 242 -8.26 17.43 -8.23
CA GLN A 242 -8.34 16.49 -7.10
C GLN A 242 -7.45 15.26 -7.32
N ARG A 243 -7.40 14.74 -8.54
CA ARG A 243 -6.53 13.61 -8.91
C ARG A 243 -5.06 13.96 -8.78
N LEU A 244 -4.63 15.10 -9.33
CA LEU A 244 -3.25 15.58 -9.21
C LEU A 244 -2.85 15.81 -7.75
N ARG A 245 -3.68 16.49 -6.96
CA ARG A 245 -3.47 16.74 -5.51
C ARG A 245 -3.31 15.44 -4.74
N ASN A 246 -4.29 14.53 -4.84
CA ASN A 246 -4.29 13.30 -4.06
C ASN A 246 -3.11 12.39 -4.44
N THR A 247 -2.84 12.28 -5.75
CA THR A 247 -1.70 11.47 -6.21
C THR A 247 -0.38 12.04 -5.71
N LEU A 248 -0.20 13.36 -5.79
CA LEU A 248 1.02 14.01 -5.35
C LEU A 248 1.18 13.86 -3.83
N HIS A 249 0.13 14.10 -3.05
CA HIS A 249 0.18 13.98 -1.59
C HIS A 249 0.54 12.56 -1.16
N HIS A 250 -0.19 11.56 -1.66
CA HIS A 250 0.07 10.16 -1.31
C HIS A 250 1.46 9.73 -1.77
N TRP A 251 1.88 10.14 -2.96
CA TRP A 251 3.22 9.84 -3.45
C TRP A 251 4.31 10.45 -2.57
N LEU A 252 4.19 11.72 -2.18
CA LEU A 252 5.17 12.39 -1.32
C LEU A 252 5.26 11.73 0.06
N LEU A 253 4.13 11.33 0.65
CA LEU A 253 4.11 10.58 1.92
C LEU A 253 4.83 9.24 1.79
N LEU A 254 4.48 8.44 0.77
CA LEU A 254 5.04 7.10 0.57
C LEU A 254 6.51 7.14 0.18
N TYR A 255 6.88 8.04 -0.74
CA TYR A 255 8.27 8.25 -1.14
C TYR A 255 9.10 8.74 0.03
N GLY A 256 8.61 9.72 0.80
CA GLY A 256 9.26 10.20 2.01
C GLY A 256 9.46 9.11 3.05
N ASN A 257 8.47 8.23 3.24
CA ASN A 257 8.57 7.11 4.17
C ASN A 257 9.62 6.07 3.74
N MET A 258 9.63 5.69 2.46
CA MET A 258 10.66 4.83 1.89
C MET A 258 12.07 5.44 2.04
N ARG A 259 12.22 6.74 1.76
CA ARG A 259 13.50 7.44 1.91
C ARG A 259 13.99 7.48 3.36
N ARG A 260 13.07 7.63 4.33
CA ARG A 260 13.37 7.53 5.76
C ARG A 260 13.85 6.13 6.14
N ALA A 261 13.14 5.09 5.68
CA ALA A 261 13.55 3.69 5.89
C ALA A 261 14.94 3.42 5.31
N TRP A 262 15.23 3.90 4.10
CA TRP A 262 16.56 3.78 3.50
C TRP A 262 17.64 4.52 4.30
N ALA A 263 17.34 5.70 4.84
CA ALA A 263 18.24 6.44 5.72
C ALA A 263 18.51 5.70 7.04
N GLU A 264 17.50 5.04 7.60
CA GLU A 264 17.66 4.16 8.77
C GLU A 264 18.49 2.92 8.44
N ILE A 265 18.30 2.32 7.25
CA ILE A 265 19.07 1.16 6.79
C ILE A 265 20.55 1.50 6.73
N VAL A 266 20.92 2.60 6.07
CA VAL A 266 22.35 2.98 5.93
C VAL A 266 22.99 3.39 7.26
N ARG A 267 22.20 3.82 8.25
CA ARG A 267 22.67 4.09 9.62
C ARG A 267 22.77 2.84 10.49
N GLY A 268 22.16 1.73 10.06
CA GLY A 268 22.07 0.52 10.87
C GLY A 268 20.97 0.57 11.94
N ASP A 269 20.09 1.57 11.90
CA ASP A 269 19.02 1.79 12.89
C ASP A 269 17.68 1.16 12.48
N TYR A 270 17.58 0.65 11.25
CA TYR A 270 16.31 0.14 10.71
C TYR A 270 15.91 -1.17 11.38
N SER A 271 14.73 -1.15 12.01
CA SER A 271 14.29 -2.22 12.92
C SER A 271 13.75 -3.48 12.24
N PHE A 272 13.34 -3.41 10.97
CA PHE A 272 12.85 -4.60 10.26
C PHE A 272 14.06 -5.38 9.74
N PRO A 273 14.13 -6.72 9.95
CA PRO A 273 15.25 -7.50 9.49
C PRO A 273 15.34 -7.50 7.96
N GLU A 274 16.53 -7.73 7.45
CA GLU A 274 16.69 -8.11 6.06
C GLU A 274 16.05 -9.48 5.83
N PHE A 275 15.27 -9.62 4.75
CA PHE A 275 14.48 -10.81 4.50
C PHE A 275 14.84 -11.44 3.14
N THR A 276 15.13 -12.73 3.16
CA THR A 276 15.44 -13.55 1.98
C THR A 276 14.63 -14.83 2.11
N TRP A 277 13.91 -15.19 1.04
CA TRP A 277 13.00 -16.32 1.09
C TRP A 277 13.02 -17.13 -0.22
N PRO A 278 13.13 -18.47 -0.15
CA PRO A 278 13.33 -19.28 1.05
C PRO A 278 14.70 -19.01 1.72
N PRO A 279 14.89 -19.38 3.00
CA PRO A 279 16.19 -19.22 3.66
C PRO A 279 17.29 -19.98 2.90
N THR A 280 18.51 -19.44 2.89
CA THR A 280 19.64 -20.04 2.17
C THR A 280 19.85 -21.50 2.57
N GLY A 281 19.95 -22.37 1.56
CA GLY A 281 20.12 -23.82 1.75
C GLY A 281 18.83 -24.58 2.08
N ARG A 282 17.67 -23.91 2.09
CA ARG A 282 16.36 -24.55 2.29
C ARG A 282 15.60 -24.65 0.97
N SER A 283 15.07 -25.84 0.70
CA SER A 283 14.12 -26.08 -0.39
C SER A 283 12.84 -26.65 0.20
N PHE A 284 11.70 -26.17 -0.31
CA PHE A 284 10.37 -26.69 -0.01
C PHE A 284 9.85 -27.62 -1.11
N GLN A 285 10.62 -27.80 -2.17
CA GLN A 285 10.25 -28.57 -3.34
C GLN A 285 11.14 -29.81 -3.42
N ALA A 286 10.54 -31.00 -3.42
CA ALA A 286 11.23 -32.28 -3.53
C ALA A 286 11.46 -32.73 -4.99
N GLY A 287 10.60 -32.31 -5.92
CA GLY A 287 10.62 -32.70 -7.33
C GLY A 287 11.01 -31.59 -8.29
N THR A 288 10.68 -31.75 -9.58
CA THR A 288 10.84 -30.71 -10.62
C THR A 288 9.83 -29.58 -10.51
N ASP A 289 8.65 -29.88 -9.95
CA ASP A 289 7.59 -28.91 -9.69
C ASP A 289 7.16 -28.96 -8.22
N GLN A 290 7.01 -27.78 -7.61
CA GLN A 290 6.38 -27.65 -6.31
C GLN A 290 4.89 -28.04 -6.37
N THR A 291 4.49 -28.93 -5.46
CA THR A 291 3.09 -29.31 -5.23
C THR A 291 2.32 -28.23 -4.46
N HIS A 292 0.99 -28.36 -4.38
CA HIS A 292 0.19 -27.42 -3.60
C HIS A 292 0.50 -27.49 -2.10
N GLU A 293 0.67 -28.70 -1.56
CA GLU A 293 0.99 -28.94 -0.15
C GLU A 293 2.35 -28.36 0.22
N GLU A 294 3.37 -28.58 -0.61
CA GLU A 294 4.69 -27.97 -0.43
C GLU A 294 4.65 -26.44 -0.47
N MET A 295 3.80 -25.85 -1.32
CA MET A 295 3.59 -24.39 -1.37
C MET A 295 2.95 -23.89 -0.07
N LEU A 296 1.92 -24.57 0.45
CA LEU A 296 1.29 -24.21 1.71
C LEU A 296 2.26 -24.34 2.88
N GLN A 297 3.08 -25.39 2.91
CA GLN A 297 4.13 -25.58 3.90
C GLN A 297 5.16 -24.44 3.86
N GLU A 298 5.61 -24.04 2.67
CA GLU A 298 6.53 -22.92 2.51
C GLU A 298 5.92 -21.62 3.06
N LEU A 299 4.69 -21.29 2.69
CA LEU A 299 4.02 -20.09 3.18
C LEU A 299 3.76 -20.13 4.68
N ALA A 300 3.47 -21.32 5.22
CA ALA A 300 3.31 -21.52 6.65
C ALA A 300 4.62 -21.23 7.41
N GLU A 301 5.75 -21.71 6.91
CA GLU A 301 7.05 -21.42 7.50
C GLU A 301 7.46 -19.96 7.35
N PHE A 302 7.11 -19.33 6.22
CA PHE A 302 7.29 -17.89 6.02
C PHE A 302 6.57 -17.09 7.11
N CYS A 303 5.27 -17.35 7.35
CA CYS A 303 4.50 -16.66 8.39
C CYS A 303 5.10 -16.87 9.80
N LEU A 304 5.61 -18.07 10.08
CA LEU A 304 6.26 -18.39 11.37
C LEU A 304 7.59 -17.64 11.58
N ALA A 305 8.28 -17.28 10.49
CA ALA A 305 9.56 -16.58 10.50
C ALA A 305 9.43 -15.05 10.61
N LEU A 306 8.23 -14.48 10.40
CA LEU A 306 8.02 -13.04 10.45
C LEU A 306 8.23 -12.47 11.86
N PRO A 307 8.85 -11.28 11.98
CA PRO A 307 8.87 -10.53 13.24
C PRO A 307 7.46 -10.32 13.77
N GLN A 308 7.28 -10.54 15.07
CA GLN A 308 5.96 -10.46 15.70
C GLN A 308 5.84 -9.17 16.52
N PRO A 309 4.77 -8.38 16.33
CA PRO A 309 4.53 -7.24 17.19
C PRO A 309 4.21 -7.72 18.61
N LYS A 310 4.72 -7.02 19.62
CA LYS A 310 4.45 -7.34 21.03
C LYS A 310 3.00 -7.02 21.45
N GLU A 311 2.37 -6.10 20.74
CA GLU A 311 1.01 -5.59 20.98
C GLU A 311 0.47 -5.16 19.60
N THR A 312 -0.83 -5.34 19.35
CA THR A 312 -1.52 -4.89 18.13
C THR A 312 -2.46 -3.71 18.43
N ALA A 313 -3.00 -3.07 17.40
CA ALA A 313 -3.95 -1.97 17.57
C ALA A 313 -5.23 -2.40 18.32
N PHE A 314 -5.85 -3.54 17.97
CA PHE A 314 -6.99 -4.05 18.74
C PHE A 314 -6.54 -4.65 20.08
N GLY A 315 -5.33 -5.22 20.18
CA GLY A 315 -4.74 -5.64 21.45
C GLY A 315 -4.66 -4.50 22.47
N LEU A 316 -4.27 -3.29 22.03
CA LEU A 316 -4.28 -2.08 22.86
C LEU A 316 -5.70 -1.73 23.32
N LEU A 317 -6.69 -1.81 22.42
CA LEU A 317 -8.10 -1.57 22.75
C LEU A 317 -8.63 -2.58 23.78
N LEU A 318 -8.39 -3.87 23.56
CA LEU A 318 -8.80 -4.96 24.45
C LEU A 318 -8.15 -4.86 25.83
N SER A 319 -6.91 -4.39 25.91
CA SER A 319 -6.19 -4.20 27.17
C SER A 319 -6.80 -3.12 28.07
N GLY A 320 -7.69 -2.27 27.53
CA GLY A 320 -8.29 -1.14 28.25
C GLY A 320 -7.36 0.08 28.39
N LYS A 321 -6.17 0.04 27.78
CA LYS A 321 -5.21 1.16 27.78
C LYS A 321 -5.51 2.23 26.73
N ALA A 322 -6.27 1.89 25.69
CA ALA A 322 -6.61 2.83 24.63
C ALA A 322 -7.54 3.94 25.13
N SER A 323 -7.29 5.20 24.73
CA SER A 323 -8.25 6.28 24.91
C SER A 323 -9.39 6.21 23.87
N LEU A 324 -10.49 6.94 24.11
CA LEU A 324 -11.56 7.07 23.12
C LEU A 324 -11.02 7.65 21.79
N ALA A 325 -10.11 8.63 21.85
CA ALA A 325 -9.48 9.19 20.66
C ALA A 325 -8.67 8.13 19.88
N ALA A 326 -7.95 7.26 20.58
CA ALA A 326 -7.24 6.14 19.96
C ALA A 326 -8.19 5.13 19.33
N ALA A 327 -9.32 4.80 19.99
CA ALA A 327 -10.32 3.91 19.41
C ALA A 327 -10.95 4.51 18.14
N LYS A 328 -11.25 5.81 18.12
CA LYS A 328 -11.72 6.52 16.93
C LYS A 328 -10.70 6.49 15.79
N GLU A 329 -9.39 6.55 16.07
CA GLU A 329 -8.37 6.39 15.03
C GLU A 329 -8.37 5.00 14.40
N LEU A 330 -8.44 3.94 15.21
CA LEU A 330 -8.61 2.57 14.69
C LEU A 330 -9.86 2.46 13.82
N ILE A 331 -10.95 3.12 14.24
CA ILE A 331 -12.21 3.08 13.50
C ILE A 331 -12.10 3.79 12.14
N LYS A 332 -11.41 4.93 12.09
CA LYS A 332 -11.16 5.64 10.83
C LYS A 332 -10.23 4.85 9.91
N ASP A 333 -9.20 4.17 10.43
CA ASP A 333 -8.24 3.41 9.60
C ASP A 333 -8.91 2.34 8.72
N PHE A 334 -9.92 1.67 9.26
CA PHE A 334 -10.53 0.51 8.61
C PHE A 334 -11.24 0.85 7.29
N ILE A 335 -11.92 2.00 7.19
CA ILE A 335 -12.66 2.37 5.96
C ILE A 335 -11.72 2.60 4.76
N HIS A 336 -10.45 2.94 5.02
CA HIS A 336 -9.45 3.16 3.97
C HIS A 336 -8.87 1.87 3.40
N MET A 337 -9.29 0.71 3.92
CA MET A 337 -8.96 -0.61 3.38
C MET A 337 -10.05 -1.16 2.44
N ASP A 338 -11.02 -0.34 2.01
CA ASP A 338 -12.06 -0.78 1.07
C ASP A 338 -11.46 -1.41 -0.21
N ALA A 339 -11.63 -2.73 -0.31
CA ALA A 339 -11.22 -3.49 -1.47
C ALA A 339 -12.35 -3.59 -2.53
N THR A 340 -13.61 -3.33 -2.18
CA THR A 340 -14.81 -3.62 -2.99
C THR A 340 -14.66 -3.17 -4.44
N ARG A 341 -14.27 -1.91 -4.65
CA ARG A 341 -14.11 -1.31 -5.99
C ARG A 341 -12.97 -1.96 -6.78
N SER A 342 -11.89 -2.33 -6.09
CA SER A 342 -10.73 -2.97 -6.69
C SER A 342 -11.05 -4.40 -7.13
N ILE A 343 -11.83 -5.12 -6.32
CA ILE A 343 -12.32 -6.47 -6.63
C ILE A 343 -13.23 -6.45 -7.84
N ALA A 344 -14.14 -5.47 -7.93
CA ALA A 344 -15.02 -5.31 -9.09
C ALA A 344 -14.22 -5.18 -10.41
N GLY A 345 -13.03 -4.56 -10.36
CA GLY A 345 -12.13 -4.44 -11.50
C GLY A 345 -11.71 -5.79 -12.11
N GLN A 346 -11.62 -6.86 -11.30
CA GLN A 346 -11.26 -8.21 -11.79
C GLN A 346 -12.32 -8.81 -12.71
N PHE A 347 -13.59 -8.43 -12.59
CA PHE A 347 -14.65 -8.95 -13.47
C PHE A 347 -14.42 -8.59 -14.94
N SER A 348 -13.67 -7.52 -15.22
CA SER A 348 -13.31 -7.15 -16.60
C SER A 348 -12.29 -8.11 -17.24
N ARG A 349 -11.65 -8.99 -16.46
CA ARG A 349 -10.52 -9.83 -16.90
C ARG A 349 -10.78 -11.32 -16.80
N ILE A 350 -11.82 -11.71 -16.06
CA ILE A 350 -12.13 -13.11 -15.81
C ILE A 350 -13.49 -13.40 -16.40
N ALA A 351 -13.47 -14.07 -17.56
CA ALA A 351 -14.68 -14.29 -18.33
C ALA A 351 -15.54 -15.45 -17.80
N GLN A 352 -14.93 -16.48 -17.20
CA GLN A 352 -15.64 -17.70 -16.80
C GLN A 352 -14.82 -18.58 -15.83
N GLY A 353 -15.49 -19.56 -15.23
CA GLY A 353 -14.85 -20.64 -14.48
C GLY A 353 -14.70 -20.38 -12.99
N LYS A 354 -13.91 -21.22 -12.32
CA LYS A 354 -13.83 -21.24 -10.85
C LYS A 354 -13.15 -20.00 -10.26
N ALA A 355 -12.23 -19.37 -11.00
CA ALA A 355 -11.64 -18.07 -10.63
C ALA A 355 -12.70 -16.95 -10.59
N LEU A 356 -13.63 -16.93 -11.55
CA LEU A 356 -14.75 -15.98 -11.55
C LEU A 356 -15.62 -16.19 -10.31
N ARG A 357 -15.89 -17.45 -9.95
CA ARG A 357 -16.68 -17.78 -8.75
C ARG A 357 -15.99 -17.28 -7.47
N ALA A 358 -14.70 -17.54 -7.30
CA ALA A 358 -13.93 -17.08 -6.14
C ALA A 358 -13.97 -15.55 -5.99
N ILE A 359 -13.75 -14.82 -7.08
CA ILE A 359 -13.78 -13.36 -7.09
C ILE A 359 -15.20 -12.80 -6.95
N SER A 360 -16.20 -13.50 -7.49
CA SER A 360 -17.61 -13.15 -7.28
C SER A 360 -18.03 -13.29 -5.83
N GLN A 361 -17.55 -14.34 -5.15
CA GLN A 361 -17.78 -14.56 -3.72
C GLN A 361 -17.12 -13.44 -2.90
N ALA A 362 -15.84 -13.14 -3.17
CA ALA A 362 -15.11 -12.03 -2.54
C ALA A 362 -15.86 -10.70 -2.68
N PHE A 363 -16.28 -10.40 -3.92
CA PHE A 363 -17.04 -9.18 -4.20
C PHE A 363 -18.39 -9.19 -3.51
N ALA A 364 -19.13 -10.30 -3.50
CA ALA A 364 -20.43 -10.40 -2.85
C ALA A 364 -20.31 -10.18 -1.34
N THR A 365 -19.26 -10.69 -0.71
CA THR A 365 -18.92 -10.44 0.69
C THR A 365 -18.75 -8.94 0.96
N GLU A 366 -17.85 -8.28 0.21
CA GLU A 366 -17.48 -6.88 0.45
C GLU A 366 -18.59 -5.89 0.03
N SER A 367 -19.32 -6.22 -1.06
CA SER A 367 -20.42 -5.39 -1.56
C SER A 367 -21.74 -5.57 -0.81
N GLY A 368 -21.82 -6.51 0.14
CA GLY A 368 -23.04 -6.76 0.93
C GLY A 368 -24.09 -7.63 0.23
N GLY A 369 -23.68 -8.38 -0.79
CA GLY A 369 -24.54 -9.20 -1.65
C GLY A 369 -25.29 -10.33 -0.93
N TYR A 370 -24.90 -10.72 0.28
CA TYR A 370 -25.58 -11.75 1.06
C TYR A 370 -26.80 -11.24 1.85
N LEU A 371 -26.75 -10.01 2.42
CA LEU A 371 -27.67 -9.63 3.51
C LEU A 371 -28.01 -8.13 3.59
N THR A 372 -28.22 -7.44 2.46
CA THR A 372 -28.99 -6.17 2.32
C THR A 372 -28.24 -4.82 2.33
N ARG A 373 -26.99 -4.69 2.83
CA ARG A 373 -26.19 -3.42 2.78
C ARG A 373 -24.69 -3.66 2.61
N ASN A 374 -24.00 -2.73 1.95
CA ASN A 374 -22.55 -2.81 1.70
C ASN A 374 -21.75 -2.76 3.02
N HIS A 375 -20.64 -3.51 3.09
CA HIS A 375 -19.77 -3.61 4.26
C HIS A 375 -19.30 -2.23 4.79
N MET A 376 -18.89 -1.34 3.89
CA MET A 376 -18.45 0.02 4.22
C MET A 376 -19.59 0.93 4.67
N GLU A 377 -20.83 0.70 4.25
CA GLU A 377 -21.99 1.44 4.77
C GLU A 377 -22.27 1.07 6.23
N ILE A 378 -22.20 -0.23 6.55
CA ILE A 378 -22.37 -0.72 7.91
C ILE A 378 -21.29 -0.12 8.82
N TRP A 379 -20.05 -0.05 8.32
CA TRP A 379 -18.94 0.59 9.02
C TRP A 379 -19.16 2.09 9.25
N ALA A 380 -19.55 2.81 8.20
CA ALA A 380 -19.80 4.25 8.27
C ALA A 380 -20.94 4.59 9.25
N ASP A 381 -22.01 3.80 9.23
CA ASP A 381 -23.13 3.96 10.17
C ASP A 381 -22.71 3.69 11.61
N PHE A 382 -21.87 2.67 11.84
CA PHE A 382 -21.30 2.41 13.17
C PHE A 382 -20.43 3.58 13.64
N ALA A 383 -19.54 4.06 12.78
CA ALA A 383 -18.66 5.19 13.10
C ALA A 383 -19.46 6.48 13.40
N GLU A 384 -20.52 6.76 12.64
CA GLU A 384 -21.36 7.93 12.85
C GLU A 384 -22.22 7.79 14.12
N ARG A 385 -22.96 6.69 14.25
CA ARG A 385 -23.95 6.52 15.33
C ARG A 385 -23.32 6.17 16.67
N ALA A 386 -22.31 5.29 16.68
CA ALA A 386 -21.67 4.87 17.92
C ALA A 386 -20.55 5.83 18.32
N CYS A 387 -19.80 6.37 17.36
CA CYS A 387 -18.57 7.12 17.64
C CYS A 387 -18.65 8.62 17.35
N GLY A 388 -19.76 9.10 16.76
CA GLY A 388 -19.92 10.51 16.40
C GLY A 388 -18.94 10.99 15.34
N ILE A 389 -18.41 10.08 14.51
CA ILE A 389 -17.49 10.40 13.41
C ILE A 389 -18.35 10.57 12.16
N SER A 390 -18.47 11.81 11.67
CA SER A 390 -19.28 12.06 10.46
C SER A 390 -18.70 11.33 9.24
N ARG A 391 -19.54 10.99 8.26
CA ARG A 391 -19.07 10.42 6.97
C ARG A 391 -18.03 11.28 6.28
N ARG A 392 -18.17 12.61 6.38
CA ARG A 392 -17.17 13.57 5.89
C ARG A 392 -15.83 13.41 6.61
N GLU A 393 -15.85 13.37 7.95
CA GLU A 393 -14.64 13.18 8.75
C GLU A 393 -13.96 11.84 8.43
N LEU A 394 -14.73 10.77 8.22
CA LEU A 394 -14.20 9.46 7.80
C LEU A 394 -13.45 9.54 6.47
N LEU A 395 -14.04 10.19 5.46
CA LEU A 395 -13.50 10.19 4.10
C LEU A 395 -12.41 11.26 3.87
N GLU A 396 -12.44 12.38 4.60
CA GLU A 396 -11.40 13.42 4.56
C GLU A 396 -10.21 13.11 5.49
N TRP A 397 -10.33 12.12 6.39
CA TRP A 397 -9.24 11.75 7.28
C TRP A 397 -8.06 11.16 6.49
N LEU A 398 -6.86 11.58 6.88
CA LEU A 398 -5.61 11.08 6.31
C LEU A 398 -5.10 9.89 7.14
N PRO A 399 -5.09 8.67 6.55
CA PRO A 399 -4.54 7.51 7.23
C PRO A 399 -3.03 7.61 7.51
N PRO A 400 -2.50 6.75 8.41
CA PRO A 400 -1.08 6.46 8.44
C PRO A 400 -0.55 6.16 7.03
N THR A 401 0.67 6.62 6.74
CA THR A 401 1.31 6.41 5.43
C THR A 401 1.34 4.94 5.04
N GLU A 402 1.56 4.05 6.01
CA GLU A 402 1.58 2.61 5.82
C GLU A 402 0.21 2.05 5.41
N THR A 403 -0.90 2.62 5.92
CA THR A 403 -2.27 2.28 5.52
C THR A 403 -2.55 2.74 4.08
N ILE A 404 -2.08 3.95 3.70
CA ILE A 404 -2.13 4.40 2.31
C ILE A 404 -1.36 3.43 1.40
N GLY A 405 -0.16 3.05 1.84
CA GLY A 405 0.76 2.18 1.10
C GLY A 405 0.16 0.80 0.82
N ILE A 406 -0.35 0.13 1.85
CA ILE A 406 -1.00 -1.18 1.66
C ILE A 406 -2.23 -1.08 0.76
N GLY A 407 -3.02 -0.01 0.86
CA GLY A 407 -4.16 0.20 -0.02
C GLY A 407 -3.76 0.18 -1.50
N TYR A 408 -2.58 0.72 -1.84
CA TYR A 408 -2.04 0.66 -3.20
C TYR A 408 -1.41 -0.68 -3.57
N VAL A 409 -0.79 -1.39 -2.62
CA VAL A 409 -0.28 -2.74 -2.85
C VAL A 409 -1.44 -3.70 -3.18
N THR A 410 -2.51 -3.68 -2.38
CA THR A 410 -3.73 -4.46 -2.62
C THR A 410 -4.35 -4.07 -3.96
N LYS A 411 -4.51 -2.77 -4.25
CA LYS A 411 -5.02 -2.29 -5.56
C LYS A 411 -4.18 -2.79 -6.73
N TRP A 412 -2.85 -2.79 -6.63
CA TRP A 412 -1.98 -3.25 -7.71
C TRP A 412 -2.29 -4.70 -8.10
N PHE A 413 -2.28 -5.60 -7.12
CA PHE A 413 -2.55 -7.01 -7.38
C PHE A 413 -4.00 -7.26 -7.83
N LEU A 414 -4.96 -6.57 -7.22
CA LEU A 414 -6.38 -6.68 -7.58
C LEU A 414 -6.74 -6.01 -8.90
N LEU A 415 -5.99 -5.04 -9.41
CA LEU A 415 -6.37 -4.33 -10.64
C LEU A 415 -5.45 -4.60 -11.81
N HIS A 416 -4.20 -5.02 -11.60
CA HIS A 416 -3.22 -5.13 -12.67
C HIS A 416 -2.64 -6.54 -12.86
N CYS A 417 -2.77 -7.42 -11.87
CA CYS A 417 -2.18 -8.76 -11.94
C CYS A 417 -3.18 -9.86 -12.36
N PRO A 418 -2.68 -11.06 -12.74
CA PRO A 418 -3.49 -12.25 -13.00
C PRO A 418 -4.25 -12.74 -11.75
N ALA A 419 -5.20 -13.66 -11.96
CA ALA A 419 -6.10 -14.15 -10.91
C ALA A 419 -5.36 -14.80 -9.73
N GLU A 420 -4.26 -15.53 -9.97
CA GLU A 420 -3.47 -16.13 -8.89
C GLU A 420 -2.84 -15.09 -7.96
N GLU A 421 -2.36 -13.96 -8.50
CA GLU A 421 -1.79 -12.88 -7.69
C GLU A 421 -2.88 -12.04 -7.03
N ALA A 422 -4.01 -11.82 -7.72
CA ALA A 422 -5.17 -11.17 -7.14
C ALA A 422 -5.70 -11.96 -5.94
N ILE A 423 -5.72 -13.30 -6.02
CA ILE A 423 -6.16 -14.14 -4.90
C ILE A 423 -5.20 -14.07 -3.72
N ALA A 424 -3.89 -14.06 -3.98
CA ALA A 424 -2.90 -13.86 -2.93
C ALA A 424 -3.04 -12.51 -2.21
N ALA A 425 -3.57 -11.49 -2.89
CA ALA A 425 -3.81 -10.17 -2.33
C ALA A 425 -5.17 -10.03 -1.61
N PHE A 426 -6.08 -11.01 -1.74
CA PHE A 426 -7.23 -11.09 -0.84
C PHE A 426 -6.77 -11.34 0.60
N HIS A 427 -7.65 -11.07 1.54
CA HIS A 427 -7.46 -11.09 2.99
C HIS A 427 -7.14 -12.48 3.59
N LEU A 428 -6.51 -13.40 2.84
CA LEU A 428 -6.31 -14.82 3.16
C LEU A 428 -5.68 -15.13 4.54
N GLY A 429 -5.02 -14.18 5.21
CA GLY A 429 -4.30 -14.44 6.46
C GLY A 429 -3.25 -15.56 6.32
N PRO A 430 -2.74 -16.14 7.41
CA PRO A 430 -1.86 -17.31 7.37
C PRO A 430 -2.56 -18.56 6.80
N PRO A 431 -1.84 -19.48 6.13
CA PRO A 431 -2.39 -20.78 5.76
C PRO A 431 -3.01 -21.51 6.96
N PRO A 432 -4.07 -22.32 6.80
CA PRO A 432 -4.77 -22.97 7.92
C PRO A 432 -3.84 -23.76 8.85
N GLU A 433 -2.87 -24.48 8.30
CA GLU A 433 -1.88 -25.24 9.06
C GLU A 433 -0.93 -24.36 9.89
N ALA A 434 -0.63 -23.14 9.41
CA ALA A 434 0.14 -22.16 10.15
C ALA A 434 -0.70 -21.46 11.21
N LYS A 435 -1.96 -21.14 10.92
CA LYS A 435 -2.89 -20.47 11.84
C LYS A 435 -2.95 -21.20 13.19
N ALA A 436 -3.10 -22.53 13.16
CA ALA A 436 -3.12 -23.35 14.37
C ALA A 436 -1.80 -23.30 15.17
N LYS A 437 -0.65 -23.31 14.49
CA LYS A 437 0.69 -23.25 15.13
C LYS A 437 1.03 -21.86 15.67
N LEU A 438 0.56 -20.83 14.97
CA LEU A 438 0.76 -19.44 15.35
C LEU A 438 -0.09 -19.07 16.57
N GLY A 439 -1.34 -19.55 16.65
CA GLY A 439 -2.27 -19.15 17.71
C GLY A 439 -2.42 -17.63 17.77
N LYS A 440 -2.19 -17.03 18.94
CA LYS A 440 -2.14 -15.56 19.11
C LYS A 440 -0.96 -14.86 18.39
N ARG A 441 -0.12 -15.58 17.66
CA ARG A 441 0.90 -15.00 16.77
C ARG A 441 0.42 -14.90 15.32
N ALA A 442 -0.79 -15.37 15.02
CA ALA A 442 -1.41 -15.14 13.71
C ALA A 442 -1.93 -13.70 13.59
N LEU A 443 -2.08 -13.02 14.73
CA LEU A 443 -2.57 -11.65 14.85
C LEU A 443 -1.66 -10.70 14.07
N GLY A 444 -2.24 -9.86 13.21
CA GLY A 444 -1.52 -8.87 12.41
C GLY A 444 -0.83 -9.42 11.15
N ILE A 445 -1.05 -10.70 10.80
CA ILE A 445 -0.61 -11.28 9.53
C ILE A 445 -1.82 -11.35 8.58
N GLY A 446 -1.80 -10.56 7.51
CA GLY A 446 -2.94 -10.44 6.60
C GLY A 446 -3.81 -9.22 6.91
N GLN A 447 -4.49 -8.71 5.89
CA GLN A 447 -5.63 -7.81 6.05
C GLN A 447 -6.80 -8.61 6.64
N GLY A 448 -7.47 -8.03 7.62
CA GLY A 448 -8.59 -8.66 8.32
C GLY A 448 -8.55 -8.32 9.81
N GLY A 449 -8.31 -7.07 10.18
CA GLY A 449 -7.89 -6.69 11.54
C GLY A 449 -8.65 -7.35 12.71
N ALA A 450 -9.96 -7.55 12.62
CA ALA A 450 -10.73 -8.30 13.63
C ALA A 450 -10.72 -9.82 13.39
N ALA A 451 -10.83 -10.24 12.13
CA ALA A 451 -10.68 -11.61 11.63
C ALA A 451 -9.37 -12.27 12.06
N GLY A 452 -8.26 -11.68 11.60
CA GLY A 452 -6.89 -12.13 11.81
C GLY A 452 -6.51 -12.08 13.28
N GLU A 453 -7.25 -11.29 14.07
CA GLU A 453 -7.11 -11.31 15.53
C GLU A 453 -7.88 -12.44 16.24
N GLY A 454 -8.60 -13.29 15.51
CA GLY A 454 -9.46 -14.34 16.07
C GLY A 454 -10.55 -13.76 16.98
N LEU A 455 -10.91 -12.49 16.79
CA LEU A 455 -11.89 -11.81 17.61
C LEU A 455 -13.30 -12.21 17.18
N LEU A 456 -13.47 -12.53 15.90
CA LEU A 456 -14.75 -12.89 15.30
C LEU A 456 -15.10 -14.39 15.43
N GLU A 457 -14.23 -15.18 16.06
CA GLU A 457 -14.55 -16.57 16.43
C GLU A 457 -15.78 -16.63 17.36
N PRO A 458 -16.69 -17.61 17.19
CA PRO A 458 -17.85 -17.77 18.06
C PRO A 458 -17.42 -17.98 19.53
N ARG A 459 -17.78 -17.03 20.39
CA ARG A 459 -17.59 -17.14 21.85
C ARG A 459 -18.93 -17.03 22.57
N PRO A 460 -19.14 -17.77 23.68
CA PRO A 460 -20.29 -17.55 24.53
C PRO A 460 -20.20 -16.16 25.17
N GLY A 461 -21.25 -15.34 25.03
CA GLY A 461 -21.34 -13.98 25.59
C GLY A 461 -21.14 -12.86 24.56
N ARG A 462 -20.99 -11.61 25.04
CA ARG A 462 -20.75 -10.43 24.19
C ARG A 462 -19.35 -10.47 23.59
N HIS A 463 -19.21 -9.91 22.39
CA HIS A 463 -17.93 -9.85 21.70
C HIS A 463 -16.88 -9.05 22.52
N PRO A 464 -15.61 -9.49 22.62
CA PRO A 464 -14.59 -8.80 23.43
C PRO A 464 -14.36 -7.33 23.04
N LEU A 465 -14.45 -7.01 21.74
CA LEU A 465 -14.37 -5.62 21.28
C LEU A 465 -15.59 -4.79 21.67
N THR A 466 -16.78 -5.39 21.75
CA THR A 466 -17.97 -4.71 22.29
C THR A 466 -17.72 -4.24 23.71
N LEU A 467 -17.22 -5.13 24.56
CA LEU A 467 -16.88 -4.79 25.95
C LEU A 467 -15.77 -3.73 26.03
N ALA A 468 -14.78 -3.80 25.13
CA ALA A 468 -13.71 -2.81 25.09
C ALA A 468 -14.22 -1.41 24.71
N LEU A 469 -15.13 -1.31 23.73
CA LEU A 469 -15.74 -0.06 23.29
C LEU A 469 -16.73 0.49 24.34
N GLU A 470 -17.49 -0.39 25.00
CA GLU A 470 -18.40 -0.03 26.09
C GLU A 470 -17.67 0.67 27.25
N ARG A 471 -16.46 0.19 27.61
CA ARG A 471 -15.60 0.85 28.62
C ARG A 471 -15.19 2.26 28.23
N LEU A 472 -15.19 2.59 26.94
CA LEU A 472 -14.89 3.92 26.41
C LEU A 472 -16.13 4.80 26.26
N GLY A 473 -17.30 4.31 26.71
CA GLY A 473 -18.58 5.03 26.62
C GLY A 473 -19.26 4.95 25.26
N LEU A 474 -18.85 4.01 24.40
CA LEU A 474 -19.51 3.78 23.11
C LEU A 474 -20.71 2.84 23.26
N ASP A 475 -21.69 2.98 22.37
CA ASP A 475 -22.90 2.15 22.36
C ASP A 475 -22.55 0.68 22.10
N ALA A 476 -22.69 -0.14 23.13
CA ALA A 476 -22.34 -1.54 23.12
C ALA A 476 -23.30 -2.37 22.25
N ASP A 477 -24.56 -1.97 22.10
CA ASP A 477 -25.53 -2.70 21.26
C ASP A 477 -25.24 -2.46 19.78
N LEU A 478 -24.86 -1.23 19.42
CA LEU A 478 -24.39 -0.92 18.07
C LEU A 478 -23.07 -1.63 17.75
N ALA A 479 -22.12 -1.66 18.68
CA ALA A 479 -20.87 -2.39 18.51
C ALA A 479 -21.10 -3.91 18.36
N ASP A 480 -21.98 -4.50 19.17
CA ASP A 480 -22.29 -5.94 19.09
C ASP A 480 -23.01 -6.29 17.78
N TYR A 481 -23.97 -5.47 17.36
CA TYR A 481 -24.62 -5.60 16.06
C TYR A 481 -23.60 -5.56 14.92
N PHE A 482 -22.71 -4.58 14.96
CA PHE A 482 -21.65 -4.38 13.97
C PHE A 482 -20.70 -5.60 13.88
N PHE A 483 -20.17 -6.10 15.00
CA PHE A 483 -19.26 -7.26 14.99
C PHE A 483 -19.97 -8.57 14.61
N ARG A 484 -21.25 -8.72 14.95
CA ARG A 484 -22.05 -9.85 14.50
C ARG A 484 -22.21 -9.85 12.97
N LEU A 485 -22.50 -8.69 12.37
CA LEU A 485 -22.58 -8.56 10.91
C LEU A 485 -21.23 -8.83 10.25
N HIS A 486 -20.13 -8.31 10.82
CA HIS A 486 -18.77 -8.59 10.34
C HIS A 486 -18.47 -10.10 10.32
N ARG A 487 -18.86 -10.82 11.38
CA ARG A 487 -18.70 -12.27 11.43
C ARG A 487 -19.49 -13.01 10.33
N GLU A 488 -20.62 -12.48 9.89
CA GLU A 488 -21.43 -13.10 8.83
C GLU A 488 -20.81 -12.92 7.43
N ILE A 489 -20.00 -11.87 7.23
CA ILE A 489 -19.35 -11.58 5.94
C ILE A 489 -17.92 -12.16 5.87
N GLU A 490 -17.23 -12.33 6.99
CA GLU A 490 -15.82 -12.76 7.04
C GLU A 490 -15.43 -14.22 6.73
N PRO A 491 -16.31 -15.25 6.62
CA PRO A 491 -15.87 -16.61 6.31
C PRO A 491 -14.98 -16.70 5.06
N PHE A 492 -15.20 -15.83 4.08
CA PHE A 492 -14.38 -15.70 2.87
C PHE A 492 -12.94 -15.25 3.16
N GLU A 493 -12.74 -14.32 4.09
CA GLU A 493 -11.43 -13.73 4.38
C GLU A 493 -10.52 -14.69 5.16
N GLN A 494 -11.10 -15.64 5.90
CA GLN A 494 -10.36 -16.46 6.86
C GLN A 494 -10.10 -17.90 6.38
N GLU A 495 -11.16 -18.64 6.06
CA GLU A 495 -11.09 -20.09 5.86
C GLU A 495 -11.50 -20.48 4.45
N GLU A 496 -12.62 -19.96 3.96
CA GLU A 496 -13.09 -20.25 2.60
C GLU A 496 -12.12 -19.69 1.53
N GLY A 497 -11.43 -18.58 1.82
CA GLY A 497 -10.44 -17.99 0.90
C GLY A 497 -9.36 -18.97 0.46
N TRP A 498 -8.84 -19.77 1.40
CA TRP A 498 -7.83 -20.80 1.10
C TRP A 498 -8.41 -21.98 0.29
N GLU A 499 -9.71 -22.28 0.43
CA GLU A 499 -10.38 -23.31 -0.37
C GLU A 499 -10.41 -22.97 -1.87
N TYR A 500 -10.36 -21.67 -2.23
CA TYR A 500 -10.30 -21.22 -3.61
C TYR A 500 -8.89 -21.22 -4.21
N VAL A 501 -7.84 -21.29 -3.40
CA VAL A 501 -6.44 -21.26 -3.89
C VAL A 501 -6.15 -22.43 -4.84
N PRO A 502 -6.45 -23.70 -4.51
CA PRO A 502 -6.26 -24.82 -5.44
C PRO A 502 -7.00 -24.65 -6.78
N GLU A 503 -8.09 -23.88 -6.78
CA GLU A 503 -8.92 -23.71 -7.97
C GLU A 503 -8.32 -22.77 -9.01
N VAL A 504 -7.45 -21.86 -8.58
CA VAL A 504 -6.79 -20.87 -9.44
C VAL A 504 -5.29 -21.14 -9.58
N VAL A 505 -4.66 -21.73 -8.56
CA VAL A 505 -3.21 -21.98 -8.49
C VAL A 505 -2.92 -23.46 -8.77
N ARG A 506 -2.80 -23.79 -10.06
CA ARG A 506 -2.72 -25.19 -10.53
C ARG A 506 -1.34 -25.58 -11.05
N THR A 507 -0.69 -24.67 -11.76
CA THR A 507 0.61 -24.89 -12.39
C THR A 507 1.75 -24.38 -11.52
N HIS A 508 2.98 -24.85 -11.79
CA HIS A 508 4.19 -24.39 -11.11
C HIS A 508 4.33 -22.85 -11.19
N ASP A 509 4.22 -22.27 -12.38
CA ASP A 509 4.34 -20.82 -12.59
C ASP A 509 3.30 -20.02 -11.80
N GLN A 510 2.06 -20.52 -11.73
CA GLN A 510 1.01 -19.91 -10.93
C GLN A 510 1.35 -19.96 -9.44
N ARG A 511 1.94 -21.07 -8.94
CA ARG A 511 2.39 -21.16 -7.54
C ARG A 511 3.48 -20.14 -7.25
N GLN A 512 4.47 -19.99 -8.12
CA GLN A 512 5.53 -19.00 -7.92
C GLN A 512 5.00 -17.57 -7.87
N ARG A 513 4.06 -17.23 -8.77
CA ARG A 513 3.40 -15.91 -8.79
C ARG A 513 2.55 -15.67 -7.55
N PHE A 514 1.72 -16.66 -7.17
CA PHE A 514 0.91 -16.61 -5.95
C PHE A 514 1.78 -16.38 -4.72
N LYS A 515 2.84 -17.19 -4.52
CA LYS A 515 3.75 -17.07 -3.38
C LYS A 515 4.39 -15.70 -3.30
N ARG A 516 4.92 -15.19 -4.42
CA ARG A 516 5.55 -13.87 -4.47
C ARG A 516 4.55 -12.78 -4.05
N ALA A 517 3.36 -12.78 -4.66
CA ALA A 517 2.33 -11.80 -4.36
C ALA A 517 1.89 -11.88 -2.89
N TYR A 518 1.71 -13.09 -2.36
CA TYR A 518 1.35 -13.32 -0.96
C TYR A 518 2.43 -12.79 0.00
N ILE A 519 3.70 -13.16 -0.22
CA ILE A 519 4.83 -12.72 0.62
C ILE A 519 4.97 -11.20 0.56
N GLU A 520 5.00 -10.59 -0.62
CA GLU A 520 5.14 -9.13 -0.76
C GLU A 520 3.97 -8.39 -0.11
N LYS A 521 2.75 -8.91 -0.21
CA LYS A 521 1.56 -8.33 0.42
C LYS A 521 1.66 -8.41 1.95
N ILE A 522 1.97 -9.58 2.51
CA ILE A 522 2.13 -9.75 3.96
C ILE A 522 3.29 -8.89 4.51
N LEU A 523 4.41 -8.80 3.81
CA LEU A 523 5.51 -7.93 4.21
C LEU A 523 5.07 -6.46 4.19
N ALA A 524 4.39 -6.01 3.13
CA ALA A 524 3.88 -4.63 3.05
C ALA A 524 2.89 -4.31 4.18
N GLU A 525 2.13 -5.29 4.67
CA GLU A 525 1.17 -5.15 5.78
C GLU A 525 1.82 -5.05 7.15
N SER A 526 2.97 -5.72 7.34
CA SER A 526 3.60 -5.85 8.66
C SER A 526 3.86 -4.52 9.39
N ARG A 527 3.99 -3.40 8.66
CA ARG A 527 4.18 -2.05 9.23
C ARG A 527 2.90 -1.27 9.46
N LYS A 528 1.78 -1.65 8.83
CA LYS A 528 0.49 -0.94 8.95
C LYS A 528 0.03 -0.89 10.40
N ASP A 529 -0.04 -2.06 11.04
CA ASP A 529 -0.53 -2.18 12.41
C ASP A 529 0.40 -1.51 13.41
N GLU A 530 1.71 -1.57 13.20
CA GLU A 530 2.67 -0.85 14.03
C GLU A 530 2.50 0.67 13.93
N ALA A 531 2.29 1.20 12.73
CA ALA A 531 2.10 2.63 12.51
C ALA A 531 0.81 3.13 13.16
N LEU A 532 -0.28 2.38 13.00
CA LEU A 532 -1.56 2.66 13.65
C LEU A 532 -1.43 2.59 15.16
N LEU A 533 -0.78 1.54 15.69
CA LEU A 533 -0.52 1.38 17.11
C LEU A 533 0.28 2.54 17.69
N ARG A 534 1.36 2.99 17.02
CA ARG A 534 2.14 4.17 17.43
C ARG A 534 1.27 5.42 17.52
N ARG A 535 0.34 5.63 16.59
CA ARG A 535 -0.61 6.76 16.63
C ARG A 535 -1.60 6.62 17.79
N MET A 536 -2.17 5.44 17.98
CA MET A 536 -3.09 5.14 19.09
C MET A 536 -2.43 5.32 20.46
N LYS A 537 -1.19 4.84 20.64
CA LYS A 537 -0.43 5.00 21.88
C LYS A 537 -0.18 6.48 22.20
N ARG A 538 0.24 7.28 21.22
CA ARG A 538 0.39 8.75 21.40
C ARG A 538 -0.91 9.41 21.86
N LEU A 539 -2.05 9.06 21.25
CA LEU A 539 -3.37 9.58 21.66
C LEU A 539 -3.85 9.07 23.02
N SER A 540 -3.24 8.01 23.52
CA SER A 540 -3.52 7.46 24.85
C SER A 540 -2.50 7.92 25.90
N GLY A 541 -1.54 8.79 25.54
CA GLY A 541 -0.47 9.25 26.44
C GLY A 541 0.56 8.16 26.76
N LEU A 542 0.69 7.14 25.92
CA LEU A 542 1.57 5.99 26.11
C LEU A 542 2.85 6.12 25.25
N PRO A 543 3.98 5.56 25.70
CA PRO A 543 5.19 5.51 24.90
C PRO A 543 4.97 4.65 23.65
N ALA A 544 5.40 5.16 22.49
CA ALA A 544 5.24 4.52 21.18
C ALA A 544 5.91 3.14 21.10
#